data_AF-A0AAW6B871-F1
#
_entry.id   AF-A0AAW6B871-F1
#
_cell.length_a   1.000
_cell.length_b   1.000
_cell.length_c   1.000
_cell.angle_alpha   90.00
_cell.angle_beta   90.00
_cell.angle_gamma   90.00
#
_symmetry.space_group_name_H-M   'P 1'
#
loop_
_entity.id
_entity.type
_entity.pdbx_description
1 polymer ?
#
loop_
_entity_poly.entity_id
_entity_poly.type
_entity_poly.pdbx_seq_one_letter_code
_entity_poly.pdbx_strand_id
1 'polypeptide(L)'
;MSVDARYLYIIFTLRMTESQNKGWIDDDGNMYIIYSDEDLMKEMHCKSCTVDKLKNELVELDLLSVERHSNHLYPLHVSNLYSH
;
A
#
# COMPACT_ATOMS: atom_id res chain seq x y z
N MET A 1 11.19 -4.58 -9.57
CA MET A 1 10.64 -3.32 -9.00
C MET A 1 11.04 -2.13 -9.86
N SER A 2 10.08 -1.63 -10.64
CA SER A 2 10.13 -0.36 -11.36
C SER A 2 10.29 0.82 -10.38
N VAL A 3 10.74 1.96 -10.90
CA VAL A 3 10.88 3.20 -10.09
C VAL A 3 9.50 3.65 -9.60
N ASP A 4 8.48 3.57 -10.44
CA ASP A 4 7.11 3.93 -10.10
C ASP A 4 6.53 3.00 -9.02
N ALA A 5 6.80 1.68 -9.09
CA ALA A 5 6.37 0.75 -8.04
C ALA A 5 7.07 1.03 -6.71
N ARG A 6 8.36 1.38 -6.75
CA ARG A 6 9.09 1.82 -5.54
C ARG A 6 8.48 3.08 -4.94
N TYR A 7 8.14 4.06 -5.78
CA TYR A 7 7.52 5.30 -5.34
C TYR A 7 6.14 5.05 -4.71
N LEU A 8 5.32 4.20 -5.35
CA LEU A 8 4.03 3.76 -4.81
C LEU A 8 4.18 3.09 -3.44
N TYR A 9 5.17 2.21 -3.27
CA TYR A 9 5.44 1.55 -2.00
C TYR A 9 5.88 2.54 -0.89
N ILE A 10 6.67 3.56 -1.24
CA ILE A 10 7.03 4.64 -0.30
C ILE A 10 5.78 5.41 0.14
N ILE A 11 4.87 5.73 -0.77
CA ILE A 11 3.59 6.38 -0.42
C ILE A 11 2.80 5.53 0.57
N PHE A 12 2.64 4.23 0.30
CA PHE A 12 1.94 3.31 1.20
C PHE A 12 2.57 3.26 2.58
N THR A 13 3.90 3.19 2.65
CA THR A 13 4.65 3.21 3.90
C THR A 13 4.39 4.50 4.68
N LEU A 14 4.44 5.67 4.04
CA LEU A 14 4.17 6.94 4.71
C LEU A 14 2.76 6.96 5.31
N ARG A 15 1.76 6.46 4.56
CA ARG A 15 0.36 6.38 5.01
C ARG A 15 0.13 5.33 6.10
N MET A 16 1.02 4.34 6.27
CA MET A 16 0.96 3.41 7.41
C MET A 16 1.11 4.13 8.75
N THR A 17 1.91 5.21 8.80
CA THR A 17 2.00 6.06 10.00
C THR A 17 0.64 6.67 10.37
N GLU A 18 -0.17 7.05 9.39
CA GLU A 18 -1.52 7.57 9.63
C GLU A 18 -2.50 6.45 10.01
N SER A 19 -2.34 5.27 9.42
CA SER A 19 -3.09 4.06 9.78
C SER A 19 -2.89 3.68 11.25
N GLN A 20 -1.65 3.74 11.76
CA GLN A 20 -1.35 3.55 13.19
C GLN A 20 -2.15 4.49 14.08
N ASN A 21 -2.13 5.78 13.76
CA ASN A 21 -2.83 6.80 14.54
C ASN A 21 -4.36 6.63 14.50
N LYS A 22 -4.89 6.09 13.40
CA LYS A 22 -6.33 5.81 13.22
C LYS A 22 -6.76 4.46 13.78
N GLY A 23 -5.82 3.60 14.16
CA GLY A 23 -6.09 2.23 14.61
C GLY A 23 -6.62 1.31 13.50
N TRP A 24 -6.17 1.51 12.26
CA TRP A 24 -6.52 0.62 11.13
C TRP A 24 -5.68 -0.65 11.18
N ILE A 25 -6.11 -1.54 12.07
CA ILE A 25 -5.53 -2.84 12.35
C ILE A 25 -6.66 -3.85 12.25
N ASP A 26 -6.46 -4.95 11.51
CA ASP A 26 -7.43 -6.02 11.42
C ASP A 26 -7.43 -6.91 12.67
N ASP A 27 -8.33 -7.89 12.70
CA ASP A 27 -8.50 -8.80 13.84
C ASP A 27 -7.26 -9.69 14.08
N ASP A 28 -6.43 -9.89 13.06
CA ASP A 28 -5.17 -10.65 13.12
C ASP A 28 -3.98 -9.78 13.57
N GLY A 29 -4.21 -8.48 13.83
CA GLY A 29 -3.17 -7.55 14.25
C GLY A 29 -2.35 -6.96 13.10
N ASN A 30 -2.78 -7.17 11.84
CA ASN A 30 -2.11 -6.61 10.67
C ASN A 30 -2.65 -5.22 10.36
N MET A 31 -1.72 -4.31 10.17
CA MET A 31 -2.04 -2.93 9.84
C MET A 31 -2.27 -2.79 8.34
N TYR A 32 -3.29 -2.02 7.99
CA TYR A 32 -3.68 -1.80 6.59
C TYR A 32 -3.92 -0.31 6.34
N ILE A 33 -3.87 0.06 5.06
CA ILE A 33 -4.33 1.37 4.59
C ILE A 33 -5.56 1.17 3.71
N ILE A 34 -6.47 2.14 3.77
CA ILE A 34 -7.60 2.23 2.84
C ILE A 34 -7.21 3.25 1.78
N TYR A 35 -7.19 2.83 0.52
CA TYR A 35 -6.83 3.70 -0.60
C TYR A 35 -7.62 3.33 -1.84
N SER A 36 -8.32 4.30 -2.42
CA SER A 36 -9.08 4.09 -3.67
C SER A 36 -8.16 4.13 -4.88
N ASP A 37 -8.51 3.41 -5.96
CA ASP A 37 -7.76 3.48 -7.22
C ASP A 37 -7.74 4.89 -7.80
N GLU A 38 -8.84 5.65 -7.63
CA GLU A 38 -8.92 7.04 -8.08
C GLU A 38 -7.90 7.94 -7.38
N ASP A 39 -7.73 7.78 -6.08
CA ASP A 39 -6.75 8.55 -5.33
C ASP A 39 -5.32 8.15 -5.73
N LEU A 40 -5.07 6.86 -6.01
CA LEU A 40 -3.76 6.41 -6.47
C LEU A 40 -3.43 6.93 -7.86
N MET A 41 -4.42 6.96 -8.74
CA MET A 41 -4.28 7.57 -10.06
C MET A 41 -3.90 9.05 -9.97
N LYS A 42 -4.53 9.79 -9.05
CA LYS A 42 -4.20 11.21 -8.82
C LYS A 42 -2.80 11.39 -8.26
N GLU A 43 -2.42 10.62 -7.23
CA GLU A 43 -1.10 10.71 -6.58
C GLU A 43 0.04 10.29 -7.52
N MET A 44 -0.16 9.22 -8.29
CA MET A 44 0.82 8.70 -9.24
C MET A 44 0.76 9.37 -10.62
N HIS A 45 -0.17 10.31 -10.82
CA HIS A 45 -0.47 10.95 -12.10
C HIS A 45 -0.61 9.95 -13.27
N CYS A 46 -1.29 8.82 -13.04
CA CYS A 46 -1.40 7.72 -13.99
C CYS A 46 -2.84 7.18 -14.13
N LYS A 47 -3.04 6.27 -15.09
CA LYS A 47 -4.33 5.62 -15.33
C LYS A 47 -4.50 4.40 -14.43
N SER A 48 -5.74 3.95 -14.22
CA SER A 48 -6.05 2.75 -13.43
C SER A 48 -5.24 1.53 -13.86
N CYS A 49 -5.15 1.27 -15.16
CA CYS A 49 -4.36 0.16 -15.70
C CYS A 49 -2.87 0.21 -15.30
N THR A 50 -2.31 1.41 -15.11
CA THR A 50 -0.95 1.57 -14.60
C THR A 50 -0.90 1.29 -13.10
N VAL A 51 -1.83 1.84 -12.32
CA VAL A 51 -1.94 1.55 -10.87
C VAL A 51 -2.05 0.04 -10.62
N ASP A 52 -2.89 -0.67 -11.37
CA ASP A 52 -3.06 -2.12 -11.27
C ASP A 52 -1.75 -2.88 -11.53
N LYS A 53 -1.01 -2.46 -12.56
CA LYS A 53 0.31 -3.05 -12.87
C LYS A 53 1.31 -2.81 -11.74
N LEU A 54 1.35 -1.60 -11.19
CA LEU A 54 2.25 -1.26 -10.09
C LEU A 54 1.88 -2.03 -8.81
N LYS A 55 0.59 -2.13 -8.49
CA LYS A 55 0.11 -2.96 -7.37
C LYS A 55 0.51 -4.41 -7.58
N ASN A 56 0.26 -4.99 -8.75
CA ASN A 56 0.63 -6.37 -9.05
C ASN A 56 2.14 -6.61 -8.93
N GLU A 57 2.97 -5.67 -9.41
CA GLU A 57 4.43 -5.78 -9.24
C GLU A 57 4.83 -5.80 -7.76
N LEU A 58 4.17 -5.03 -6.90
CA LEU A 58 4.41 -5.07 -5.45
C LEU A 58 3.91 -6.37 -4.81
N VAL A 59 2.78 -6.93 -5.26
CA VAL A 59 2.28 -8.24 -4.80
C VAL A 59 3.26 -9.36 -5.20
N GLU A 60 3.77 -9.35 -6.44
CA GLU A 60 4.75 -10.34 -6.92
C GLU A 60 6.07 -10.31 -6.16
N LEU A 61 6.41 -9.16 -5.56
CA LEU A 61 7.62 -8.96 -4.76
C LEU A 61 7.38 -9.15 -3.26
N ASP A 62 6.18 -9.57 -2.85
CA ASP A 62 5.78 -9.72 -1.44
C ASP A 62 5.91 -8.42 -0.63
N LEU A 63 5.70 -7.27 -1.28
CA LEU A 63 5.72 -5.94 -0.65
C LEU A 63 4.32 -5.41 -0.35
N LEU A 64 3.29 -6.01 -0.93
CA LEU A 64 1.91 -5.59 -0.78
C LEU A 64 0.99 -6.81 -0.81
N SER A 65 0.04 -6.89 0.12
CA SER A 65 -1.13 -7.76 0.01
C SER A 65 -2.39 -6.91 -0.19
N VAL A 66 -3.28 -7.34 -1.09
CA VAL A 66 -4.50 -6.61 -1.46
C VAL A 66 -5.71 -7.45 -1.14
N GLU A 67 -6.56 -6.97 -0.23
CA GLU A 67 -7.85 -7.60 0.04
C GLU A 67 -8.90 -7.11 -0.97
N ARG A 68 -9.37 -8.04 -1.81
CA ARG A 68 -10.29 -7.73 -2.92
C ARG A 68 -11.68 -7.26 -2.49
N HIS A 69 -12.09 -7.50 -1.24
CA HIS A 69 -13.44 -7.20 -0.78
C HIS A 69 -13.55 -5.83 -0.09
N SER A 70 -12.47 -5.32 0.49
CA SER A 70 -12.54 -4.18 1.43
C SER A 70 -11.67 -2.98 1.03
N ASN A 71 -11.01 -3.02 -0.14
CA ASN A 71 -9.97 -2.05 -0.53
C ASN A 71 -8.84 -1.91 0.51
N HIS A 72 -8.65 -2.93 1.36
CA HIS A 72 -7.58 -2.96 2.31
C HIS A 72 -6.29 -3.32 1.58
N LEU A 73 -5.30 -2.46 1.75
CA LEU A 73 -3.95 -2.64 1.25
C LEU A 73 -3.06 -2.87 2.47
N TYR A 74 -2.28 -3.94 2.45
CA TYR A 74 -1.39 -4.35 3.52
C TYR A 74 0.06 -4.21 3.04
N PRO A 75 0.71 -3.07 3.28
CA PRO A 75 2.13 -2.90 3.03
C PRO A 75 2.94 -3.85 3.93
N LEU A 76 3.66 -4.78 3.32
CA LEU A 76 4.42 -5.80 4.05
C LEU A 76 5.82 -5.30 4.40
N HIS A 77 6.47 -5.92 5.39
CA HIS A 77 7.84 -5.57 5.83
C HIS A 77 8.06 -4.13 6.31
N VAL A 78 7.00 -3.33 6.48
CA VAL A 78 7.06 -1.95 6.95
C VAL A 78 7.59 -1.84 8.39
N SER A 79 7.41 -2.88 9.21
CA SER A 79 7.87 -2.95 10.60
C SER A 79 9.38 -2.70 10.77
N ASN A 80 10.20 -3.02 9.76
CA ASN A 80 11.65 -2.77 9.80
C ASN A 80 12.02 -1.28 9.65
N LEU A 81 11.10 -0.42 9.22
CA LEU A 81 11.35 1.02 9.05
C LEU A 81 11.02 1.84 10.30
N TYR A 82 10.26 1.26 11.24
CA TYR A 82 9.82 1.91 12.48
C TYR A 82 10.39 1.26 13.74
N SER A 83 11.21 0.20 13.58
CA SER A 83 11.95 -0.40 14.69
C SER A 83 13.16 0.48 14.99
N HIS A 84 13.07 1.23 16.10
CA HIS A 84 14.11 2.12 16.61
C HIS A 84 15.23 1.37 17.34
#